data_AF-A0A7C5P6I6-F1
#
_entry.id   AF-A0A7C5P6I6-F1
#
_cell.length_a   1.000
_cell.length_b   1.000
_cell.length_c   1.000
_cell.angle_alpha   90.00
_cell.angle_beta   90.00
_cell.angle_gamma   90.00
#
_symmetry.space_group_name_H-M   'P 1'
#
loop_
_entity.id
_entity.type
_entity.pdbx_description
1 polymer ?
#
loop_
_entity_poly.entity_id
_entity_poly.type
_entity_poly.pdbx_seq_one_letter_code
_entity_poly.pdbx_strand_id
1 'polypeptide(L)'
;MSVDPSAFPKVLTLYLALSQYPILAPDIRARMRQEIFKRGVISPEAFEAEVQEKAVQSQRLEGLGGPENEEPPDVWRQRTAIVRDNLTDFYFAYNLPYERFEQILKEVLSRRVQPEEILPSIHPELAPWDMLFAHGEAYETLPPAKQKLAEHHLKEIKVVLIKAMISDHLPYLGMAKEWFDIADLKAIRNRRIGRGKIGGKAAGLMLAECILRKSADPDLLSSLRFPQSWFLGADVFYQFAQLNRLLHFANQKYKPEDEIRAEFPAILEDFSRGAFPDEILESLRHLLDRAGDSPLIVRSSSLLEDSYGTSFAGKYDSYFCPNQGSPEQNLTDLAQAIKRIYASVYNPDVILYRRKVGLIDYDERMAILIQDAQGRRVGSYFLPDAAGVAFSHNPFRWSPRIDRQEGFLRMVYGLGTRAVERAGQDYTRLVALSHPSLRPEATASEIRRYSQRLVDLIHLEANTFKTLPASDILGPGTPGLRAIVQRFEQDEVRELVSLPPNLAGENLIIT
;
A
#
# COMPACT_ATOMS: atom_id res chain seq x y z
N MET A 1 -0.20 -13.62 15.49
CA MET A 1 -1.47 -13.17 16.09
C MET A 1 -1.10 -12.05 17.06
N SER A 2 -1.55 -10.82 16.85
CA SER A 2 -1.42 -9.79 17.90
C SER A 2 -2.51 -10.05 18.91
N VAL A 3 -2.13 -10.61 20.06
CA VAL A 3 -3.04 -10.84 21.18
C VAL A 3 -3.38 -9.47 21.76
N ASP A 4 -4.66 -9.12 21.79
CA ASP A 4 -5.13 -7.95 22.52
C ASP A 4 -4.84 -8.13 24.02
N PRO A 5 -3.96 -7.31 24.61
CA PRO A 5 -3.54 -7.45 26.01
C PRO A 5 -4.69 -7.29 27.02
N SER A 6 -5.78 -6.63 26.62
CA SER A 6 -6.88 -6.24 27.50
C SER A 6 -7.95 -7.32 27.69
N ALA A 7 -8.02 -8.29 26.77
CA ALA A 7 -9.06 -9.33 26.75
C ALA A 7 -8.71 -10.59 27.58
N PHE A 8 -7.45 -10.74 27.99
CA PHE A 8 -6.96 -11.90 28.72
C PHE A 8 -6.44 -11.54 30.12
N PRO A 9 -6.43 -12.49 31.08
CA PRO A 9 -5.75 -12.28 32.36
C PRO A 9 -4.31 -11.79 32.15
N LYS A 10 -3.87 -10.75 32.87
CA LYS A 10 -2.56 -10.08 32.66
C LYS A 10 -1.38 -11.06 32.58
N VAL A 11 -1.42 -12.12 33.38
CA VAL A 11 -0.41 -13.19 33.39
C VAL A 11 -0.40 -13.99 32.08
N LEU A 12 -1.58 -14.29 31.52
CA LEU A 12 -1.70 -15.02 30.27
C LEU A 12 -1.20 -14.18 29.08
N THR A 13 -1.48 -12.88 29.07
CA THR A 13 -0.91 -11.95 28.08
C THR A 13 0.61 -11.97 28.11
N LEU A 14 1.20 -11.92 29.30
CA LEU A 14 2.65 -11.93 29.48
C LEU A 14 3.26 -13.29 29.09
N TYR A 15 2.59 -14.38 29.43
CA TYR A 15 2.96 -15.74 29.00
C TYR A 15 2.96 -15.89 27.47
N LEU A 16 1.90 -15.44 26.79
CA LEU A 16 1.78 -15.49 25.33
C LEU A 16 2.78 -14.58 24.61
N ALA A 17 3.21 -13.48 25.26
CA ALA A 17 4.28 -12.65 24.75
C ALA A 17 5.64 -13.36 24.88
N LEU A 18 5.94 -13.95 26.04
CA LEU A 18 7.17 -14.72 26.26
C LEU A 18 7.27 -15.97 25.38
N SER A 19 6.14 -16.62 25.06
CA SER A 19 6.14 -17.82 24.19
C SER A 19 6.56 -17.53 22.75
N GLN A 20 6.53 -16.27 22.31
CA GLN A 20 7.07 -15.85 21.01
C GLN A 20 8.60 -15.78 20.99
N TYR A 21 9.24 -15.85 22.16
CA TYR A 21 10.69 -15.77 22.33
C TYR A 21 11.24 -16.96 23.14
N PRO A 22 11.02 -18.22 22.74
CA PRO A 22 11.30 -19.40 23.56
C PRO A 22 12.77 -19.51 24.01
N ILE A 23 13.71 -19.04 23.19
CA ILE A 23 15.15 -19.03 23.50
C ILE A 23 15.53 -17.90 24.47
N LEU A 24 14.85 -16.75 24.39
CA LEU A 24 15.15 -15.57 25.21
C LEU A 24 14.29 -15.50 26.48
N ALA A 25 13.20 -16.26 26.56
CA ALA A 25 12.28 -16.25 27.69
C ALA A 25 12.99 -16.46 29.04
N PRO A 26 13.99 -17.35 29.18
CA PRO A 26 14.74 -17.48 30.44
C PRO A 26 15.48 -16.21 30.84
N ASP A 27 16.13 -15.54 29.88
CA ASP A 27 16.89 -14.30 30.13
C ASP A 27 15.94 -13.14 30.46
N ILE A 28 14.83 -13.03 29.74
CA ILE A 28 13.80 -12.01 29.98
C ILE A 28 13.22 -12.20 31.39
N ARG A 29 12.86 -13.43 31.76
CA ARG A 29 12.35 -13.76 33.11
C ARG A 29 13.37 -13.48 34.21
N ALA A 30 14.66 -13.73 33.97
CA ALA A 30 15.70 -13.37 34.93
C ALA A 30 15.74 -11.85 35.18
N ARG A 31 15.57 -11.04 34.13
CA ARG A 31 15.55 -9.57 34.23
C ARG A 31 14.26 -9.07 34.86
N MET A 32 13.13 -9.72 34.56
CA MET A 32 11.86 -9.47 35.25
C MET A 32 11.99 -9.73 36.75
N ARG A 33 12.59 -10.86 37.17
CA ARG A 33 12.86 -11.15 38.60
C ARG A 33 13.72 -10.08 39.26
N GLN A 34 14.81 -9.68 38.61
CA GLN A 34 15.65 -8.59 39.11
C GLN A 34 14.87 -7.30 39.32
N GLU A 35 13.95 -6.97 38.40
CA GLU A 35 13.12 -5.77 38.51
C GLU A 35 12.11 -5.88 39.66
N ILE A 36 11.47 -7.04 39.84
CA ILE A 36 10.55 -7.33 40.96
C ILE A 36 11.29 -7.18 42.29
N PHE A 37 12.50 -7.75 42.42
CA PHE A 37 13.31 -7.66 43.63
C PHE A 37 13.78 -6.22 43.89
N LYS A 38 14.27 -5.53 42.85
CA LYS A 38 14.75 -4.15 42.96
C LYS A 38 13.67 -3.18 43.44
N ARG A 39 12.42 -3.42 43.05
CA ARG A 39 11.26 -2.61 43.46
C ARG A 39 10.68 -3.02 44.81
N GLY A 40 11.23 -4.06 45.45
CA GLY A 40 10.78 -4.53 46.75
C GLY A 40 9.40 -5.21 46.73
N VAL A 41 8.96 -5.74 45.59
CA VAL A 41 7.68 -6.47 45.48
C VAL A 41 7.71 -7.75 46.32
N ILE A 42 8.85 -8.45 46.31
CA ILE A 42 9.16 -9.61 47.16
C ILE A 42 10.68 -9.68 47.32
N SER A 43 11.18 -10.16 48.47
CA SER A 43 12.63 -10.37 48.64
C SER A 43 13.09 -11.65 47.91
N PRO A 44 14.36 -11.74 47.47
CA PRO A 44 14.88 -12.95 46.85
C PRO A 44 14.71 -14.20 47.72
N GLU A 45 14.90 -14.07 49.03
CA GLU A 45 14.78 -15.17 50.00
C GLU A 45 13.33 -15.64 50.14
N ALA A 46 12.38 -14.71 50.24
CA ALA A 46 10.96 -15.02 50.32
C ALA A 46 10.44 -15.64 49.02
N PHE A 47 10.92 -15.14 47.87
CA PHE A 47 10.56 -15.67 46.57
C PHE A 47 11.05 -17.11 46.38
N GLU A 48 12.32 -17.41 46.71
CA GLU A 48 12.84 -18.78 46.60
C GLU A 48 12.20 -19.74 47.61
N ALA A 49 11.86 -19.27 48.81
CA ALA A 49 11.08 -20.06 49.77
C ALA A 49 9.70 -20.44 49.21
N GLU A 50 9.00 -19.49 48.58
CA GLU A 50 7.70 -19.75 47.94
C GLU A 50 7.82 -20.67 46.72
N VAL A 51 8.90 -20.56 45.94
CA VAL A 51 9.21 -21.50 44.85
C VAL A 51 9.32 -22.93 45.38
N GLN A 52 10.03 -23.15 46.48
CA GLN A 52 10.15 -24.49 47.09
C GLN A 52 8.80 -24.99 47.62
N GLU A 53 8.06 -24.14 48.34
CA GLU A 53 6.74 -24.51 48.87
C GLU A 53 5.77 -24.91 47.75
N LYS A 54 5.69 -24.12 46.66
CA LYS A 54 4.82 -24.42 45.52
C LYS A 54 5.32 -25.60 44.69
N ALA A 55 6.62 -25.85 44.62
CA ALA A 55 7.16 -27.05 44.00
C ALA A 55 6.73 -28.31 44.76
N VAL A 56 6.81 -28.31 46.10
CA VAL A 56 6.30 -29.40 46.95
C VAL A 56 4.78 -29.54 46.81
N GLN A 57 4.04 -28.43 46.74
CA GLN A 57 2.59 -28.48 46.54
C GLN A 57 2.23 -29.08 45.18
N SER A 58 2.94 -28.70 44.11
CA SER A 58 2.74 -29.27 42.76
C SER A 58 3.04 -30.76 42.74
N GLN A 59 4.10 -31.20 43.41
CA GLN A 59 4.43 -32.62 43.58
C GLN A 59 3.29 -33.39 44.27
N ARG A 60 2.71 -32.82 45.34
CA ARG A 60 1.55 -33.42 46.04
C ARG A 60 0.30 -33.51 45.17
N LEU A 61 0.03 -32.50 44.35
CA LEU A 61 -1.10 -32.51 43.41
C LEU A 61 -0.95 -33.61 42.35
N GLU A 62 0.27 -33.99 42.02
CA GLU A 62 0.61 -35.09 41.11
C GLU A 62 0.71 -36.45 41.82
N GLY A 63 0.35 -36.51 43.11
CA GLY A 63 0.23 -37.76 43.88
C GLY A 63 1.51 -38.25 44.56
N LEU A 64 2.56 -37.42 44.61
CA LEU A 64 3.84 -37.75 45.24
C LEU A 64 3.91 -37.14 46.66
N GLY A 65 4.35 -37.92 47.64
CA GLY A 65 4.15 -37.62 49.07
C GLY A 65 5.38 -37.11 49.83
N GLY A 66 6.58 -37.30 49.27
CA GLY A 66 7.86 -37.02 49.95
C GLY A 66 8.68 -35.87 49.31
N PRO A 67 9.02 -34.78 50.04
CA PRO A 67 9.56 -33.55 49.44
C PRO A 67 10.93 -33.62 48.73
N GLU A 68 11.72 -34.69 48.86
CA GLU A 68 13.10 -34.68 48.32
C GLU A 68 13.62 -36.04 47.80
N ASN A 69 12.91 -37.15 48.04
CA ASN A 69 13.43 -38.51 47.81
C ASN A 69 12.65 -39.35 46.79
N GLU A 70 11.51 -38.86 46.27
CA GLU A 70 10.68 -39.62 45.31
C GLU A 70 10.92 -39.21 43.85
N GLU A 71 11.46 -38.01 43.60
CA GLU A 71 11.75 -37.53 42.25
C GLU A 71 13.26 -37.54 41.95
N PRO A 72 13.68 -37.95 40.74
CA PRO A 72 15.07 -37.79 40.30
C PRO A 72 15.51 -36.31 40.37
N PRO A 73 16.78 -36.01 40.72
CA PRO A 73 17.27 -34.63 40.88
C PRO A 73 17.09 -33.72 39.64
N ASP A 74 17.06 -34.29 38.44
CA ASP A 74 16.80 -33.54 37.19
C ASP A 74 15.33 -33.11 37.09
N VAL A 75 14.41 -33.99 37.48
CA VAL A 75 12.95 -33.73 37.47
C VAL A 75 12.61 -32.66 38.51
N TRP A 76 13.20 -32.75 39.71
CA TRP A 76 13.04 -31.73 40.74
C TRP A 76 13.54 -30.35 40.29
N ARG A 77 14.72 -30.31 39.64
CA ARG A 77 15.26 -29.08 39.06
C ARG A 77 14.32 -28.49 38.00
N GLN A 78 13.77 -29.33 37.13
CA GLN A 78 12.82 -28.90 36.11
C GLN A 78 11.52 -28.38 36.72
N ARG A 79 10.93 -29.09 37.70
CA ARG A 79 9.73 -28.66 38.43
C ARG A 79 9.95 -27.28 39.07
N THR A 80 11.04 -27.15 39.80
CA THR A 80 11.42 -25.89 40.47
C THR A 80 11.61 -24.75 39.47
N ALA A 81 12.21 -25.02 38.30
CA ALA A 81 12.38 -24.02 37.25
C ALA A 81 11.03 -23.55 36.66
N ILE A 82 10.10 -24.47 36.40
CA ILE A 82 8.77 -24.14 35.90
C ILE A 82 7.99 -23.31 36.92
N VAL A 83 8.00 -23.72 38.19
CA VAL A 83 7.34 -22.98 39.28
C VAL A 83 7.93 -21.58 39.43
N ARG A 84 9.26 -21.46 39.35
CA ARG A 84 9.96 -20.17 39.40
C ARG A 84 9.55 -19.23 38.26
N ASP A 85 9.44 -19.75 37.05
CA ASP A 85 9.02 -18.97 35.89
C ASP A 85 7.57 -18.53 36.01
N ASN A 86 6.66 -19.41 36.44
CA ASN A 86 5.26 -19.07 36.67
C ASN A 86 5.08 -17.99 37.75
N LEU A 87 5.82 -18.11 38.86
CA LEU A 87 5.83 -17.10 39.92
C LEU A 87 6.40 -15.76 39.43
N THR A 88 7.43 -15.80 38.60
CA THR A 88 8.00 -14.59 37.97
C THR A 88 6.93 -13.87 37.15
N ASP A 89 6.25 -14.60 36.26
CA ASP A 89 5.23 -14.05 35.37
C ASP A 89 4.05 -13.49 36.19
N PHE A 90 3.65 -14.19 37.25
CA PHE A 90 2.60 -13.76 38.18
C PHE A 90 2.95 -12.45 38.90
N TYR A 91 4.07 -12.43 39.62
CA TYR A 91 4.47 -11.24 40.39
C TYR A 91 4.73 -10.05 39.48
N PHE A 92 5.29 -10.27 38.28
CA PHE A 92 5.49 -9.19 37.34
C PHE A 92 4.17 -8.60 36.85
N ALA A 93 3.27 -9.44 36.33
CA ALA A 93 2.04 -8.99 35.69
C ALA A 93 1.06 -8.27 36.63
N TYR A 94 1.06 -8.62 37.92
CA TYR A 94 0.18 -7.99 38.91
C TYR A 94 0.77 -6.75 39.59
N ASN A 95 2.09 -6.60 39.62
CA ASN A 95 2.75 -5.51 40.35
C ASN A 95 3.43 -4.47 39.43
N LEU A 96 3.63 -4.79 38.15
CA LEU A 96 4.28 -3.91 37.19
C LEU A 96 3.41 -3.68 35.94
N PRO A 97 3.47 -2.49 35.34
CA PRO A 97 2.78 -2.19 34.09
C PRO A 97 3.40 -2.96 32.92
N TYR A 98 2.61 -3.28 31.89
CA TYR A 98 3.05 -4.07 30.74
C TYR A 98 4.14 -3.36 29.92
N GLU A 99 4.10 -2.03 29.88
CA GLU A 99 5.11 -1.18 29.26
C GLU A 99 6.51 -1.42 29.86
N ARG A 100 6.60 -1.83 31.13
CA ARG A 100 7.89 -2.19 31.74
C ARG A 100 8.41 -3.52 31.19
N PHE A 101 7.52 -4.47 30.91
CA PHE A 101 7.89 -5.70 30.21
C PHE A 101 8.40 -5.37 28.79
N GLU A 102 7.73 -4.48 28.05
CA GLU A 102 8.20 -4.05 26.72
C GLU A 102 9.57 -3.38 26.76
N GLN A 103 9.84 -2.58 27.80
CA GLN A 103 11.17 -2.00 28.03
C GLN A 103 12.24 -3.07 28.31
N ILE A 104 11.95 -4.04 29.19
CA ILE A 104 12.89 -5.14 29.47
C ILE A 104 13.13 -5.97 28.21
N LEU A 105 12.08 -6.24 27.43
CA LEU A 105 12.17 -6.92 26.15
C LEU A 105 13.09 -6.15 25.19
N LYS A 106 12.87 -4.84 25.04
CA LYS A 106 13.72 -3.97 24.22
C LYS A 106 15.17 -3.93 24.71
N GLU A 107 15.41 -3.88 26.02
CA GLU A 107 16.75 -3.91 26.60
C GLU A 107 17.48 -5.24 26.37
N VAL A 108 16.77 -6.37 26.52
CA VAL A 108 17.34 -7.71 26.29
C VAL A 108 17.65 -7.89 24.81
N LEU A 109 16.75 -7.44 23.92
CA LEU A 109 16.99 -7.42 22.48
C LEU A 109 18.14 -6.48 22.10
N SER A 110 18.24 -5.30 22.72
CA SER A 110 19.27 -4.31 22.41
C SER A 110 20.65 -4.69 22.98
N ARG A 111 20.72 -5.44 24.09
CA ARG A 111 22.00 -5.89 24.68
C ARG A 111 22.74 -6.92 23.84
N ARG A 112 22.05 -7.62 22.92
CA ARG A 112 22.70 -8.41 21.86
C ARG A 112 23.16 -7.57 20.66
N VAL A 113 22.77 -6.30 20.58
CA VAL A 113 23.31 -5.36 19.59
C VAL A 113 24.58 -4.72 20.16
N GLN A 114 25.59 -5.54 20.47
CA GLN A 114 26.94 -5.01 20.64
C GLN A 114 27.52 -4.72 19.24
N PRO A 115 28.07 -3.52 18.98
CA PRO A 115 28.59 -3.14 17.66
C PRO A 115 29.78 -3.97 17.16
N GLU A 116 30.29 -4.89 17.97
CA GLU A 116 31.44 -5.76 17.68
C GLU A 116 31.02 -7.21 17.37
N GLU A 117 29.79 -7.62 17.71
CA GLU A 117 29.21 -8.95 17.41
C GLU A 117 27.99 -8.83 16.47
N ILE A 118 28.09 -8.04 15.40
CA ILE A 118 26.98 -7.85 14.43
C ILE A 118 26.74 -9.11 13.54
N LEU A 119 27.31 -10.27 13.90
CA LEU A 119 27.12 -11.53 13.18
C LEU A 119 26.45 -12.63 14.04
N PRO A 120 25.28 -12.42 14.69
CA PRO A 120 24.38 -13.55 14.83
C PRO A 120 23.82 -13.84 13.43
N SER A 121 24.04 -15.06 12.94
CA SER A 121 23.49 -15.61 11.70
C SER A 121 21.96 -15.71 11.77
N ILE A 122 21.27 -14.58 11.88
CA ILE A 122 19.83 -14.52 11.75
C ILE A 122 19.54 -14.71 10.28
N HIS A 123 18.93 -15.83 9.95
CA HIS A 123 18.47 -16.10 8.60
C HIS A 123 17.33 -15.12 8.28
N PRO A 124 17.52 -14.09 7.43
CA PRO A 124 16.56 -12.98 7.35
C PRO A 124 15.17 -13.42 6.88
N GLU A 125 15.08 -14.47 6.06
CA GLU A 125 13.80 -15.06 5.61
C GLU A 125 12.95 -15.67 6.76
N LEU A 126 13.55 -15.97 7.91
CA LEU A 126 12.84 -16.54 9.08
C LEU A 126 12.61 -15.52 10.19
N ALA A 127 13.18 -14.32 10.08
CA ALA A 127 13.13 -13.33 11.13
C ALA A 127 11.83 -12.51 11.09
N PRO A 128 11.27 -12.12 12.26
CA PRO A 128 10.15 -11.18 12.31
C PRO A 128 10.52 -9.84 11.67
N TRP A 129 9.58 -9.20 10.97
CA TRP A 129 9.86 -7.94 10.27
C TRP A 129 10.32 -6.83 11.19
N ASP A 130 9.79 -6.73 12.42
CA ASP A 130 10.23 -5.71 13.39
C ASP A 130 11.72 -5.82 13.70
N MET A 131 12.24 -7.05 13.75
CA MET A 131 13.67 -7.30 13.92
C MET A 131 14.46 -6.90 12.68
N LEU A 132 13.97 -7.24 11.49
CA LEU A 132 14.58 -6.85 10.22
C LEU A 132 14.66 -5.32 10.05
N PHE A 133 13.59 -4.60 10.40
CA PHE A 133 13.58 -3.13 10.38
C PHE A 133 14.57 -2.55 11.39
N ALA A 134 14.58 -3.04 12.64
CA ALA A 134 15.52 -2.58 13.65
C ALA A 134 16.98 -2.81 13.27
N HIS A 135 17.28 -3.98 12.69
CA HIS A 135 18.63 -4.30 12.20
C HIS A 135 19.01 -3.45 11.00
N GLY A 136 18.10 -3.28 10.04
CA GLY A 136 18.31 -2.41 8.89
C GLY A 136 18.63 -0.97 9.28
N GLU A 137 17.85 -0.39 10.20
CA GLU A 137 18.09 0.96 10.74
C GLU A 137 19.45 1.06 11.47
N ALA A 138 19.80 0.04 12.24
CA ALA A 138 21.11 -0.02 12.90
C ALA A 138 22.25 -0.04 11.87
N TYR A 139 22.12 -0.80 10.78
CA TYR A 139 23.11 -0.85 9.71
C TYR A 139 23.26 0.48 8.96
N GLU A 140 22.16 1.17 8.66
CA GLU A 140 22.18 2.46 7.97
C GLU A 140 22.79 3.59 8.81
N THR A 141 22.79 3.46 10.14
CA THR A 141 23.36 4.47 11.05
C THR A 141 24.82 4.24 11.43
N LEU A 142 25.44 3.13 10.98
CA LEU A 142 26.85 2.85 11.24
C LEU A 142 27.80 3.88 10.58
N PRO A 143 29.03 4.06 11.10
CA PRO A 143 30.05 4.84 10.41
C PRO A 143 30.38 4.26 9.01
N PRO A 144 30.79 5.07 8.01
CA PRO A 144 30.97 4.62 6.63
C PRO A 144 31.88 3.39 6.45
N ALA A 145 32.94 3.28 7.25
CA ALA A 145 33.85 2.13 7.22
C ALA A 145 33.17 0.82 7.65
N LYS A 146 32.26 0.88 8.63
CA LYS A 146 31.49 -0.28 9.13
C LYS A 146 30.27 -0.58 8.26
N GLN A 147 29.66 0.43 7.64
CA GLN A 147 28.58 0.24 6.66
C GLN A 147 29.01 -0.65 5.50
N LYS A 148 30.21 -0.44 4.95
CA LYS A 148 30.74 -1.25 3.85
C LYS A 148 30.86 -2.74 4.20
N LEU A 149 31.21 -3.05 5.46
CA LEU A 149 31.29 -4.43 5.93
C LEU A 149 29.89 -5.05 6.08
N ALA A 150 28.89 -4.26 6.49
CA ALA A 150 27.52 -4.68 6.68
C ALA A 150 26.62 -4.60 5.43
N GLU A 151 27.14 -4.10 4.30
CA GLU A 151 26.37 -3.82 3.09
C GLU A 151 25.61 -5.05 2.58
N HIS A 152 26.26 -6.22 2.60
CA HIS A 152 25.66 -7.47 2.15
C HIS A 152 24.49 -7.93 3.05
N HIS A 153 24.58 -7.74 4.38
CA HIS A 153 23.47 -8.00 5.30
C HIS A 153 22.31 -7.03 5.11
N LEU A 154 22.61 -5.74 4.95
CA LEU A 154 21.59 -4.74 4.68
C LEU A 154 20.86 -5.04 3.37
N LYS A 155 21.60 -5.46 2.34
CA LYS A 155 21.04 -5.87 1.05
C LYS A 155 20.11 -7.07 1.19
N GLU A 156 20.50 -8.08 1.97
CA GLU A 156 19.67 -9.26 2.24
C GLU A 156 18.37 -8.88 2.98
N ILE A 157 18.47 -8.05 4.02
CA ILE A 157 17.31 -7.52 4.76
C ILE A 157 16.33 -6.80 3.81
N LYS A 158 16.85 -5.90 2.97
CA LYS A 158 16.04 -5.16 2.00
C LYS A 158 15.34 -6.11 1.02
N VAL A 159 16.06 -7.12 0.52
CA VAL A 159 15.50 -8.12 -0.39
C VAL A 159 14.33 -8.86 0.25
N VAL A 160 14.47 -9.33 1.49
CA VAL A 160 13.40 -10.04 2.20
C VAL A 160 12.19 -9.13 2.43
N LEU A 161 12.41 -7.90 2.89
CA LEU A 161 11.32 -6.93 3.13
C LEU A 161 10.58 -6.56 1.83
N ILE A 162 11.31 -6.28 0.74
CA ILE A 162 10.72 -5.94 -0.57
C ILE A 162 9.90 -7.12 -1.11
N LYS A 163 10.47 -8.33 -1.08
CA LYS A 163 9.80 -9.55 -1.54
C LYS A 163 8.51 -9.82 -0.77
N ALA A 164 8.51 -9.57 0.54
CA ALA A 164 7.37 -9.87 1.40
C ALA A 164 6.26 -8.79 1.33
N MET A 165 6.63 -7.51 1.22
CA MET A 165 5.69 -6.39 1.29
C MET A 165 5.30 -5.79 -0.07
N ILE A 166 6.16 -5.90 -1.07
CA ILE A 166 6.04 -5.11 -2.31
C ILE A 166 5.82 -6.03 -3.51
N SER A 167 6.86 -6.75 -3.91
CA SER A 167 6.85 -7.55 -5.14
C SER A 167 7.96 -8.60 -5.08
N ASP A 168 7.64 -9.83 -5.49
CA ASP A 168 8.58 -10.94 -5.64
C ASP A 168 9.06 -11.14 -7.09
N HIS A 169 8.73 -10.21 -7.98
CA HIS A 169 9.20 -10.23 -9.36
C HIS A 169 10.71 -9.93 -9.41
N LEU A 170 11.52 -10.89 -9.91
CA LEU A 170 12.98 -10.83 -9.82
C LEU A 170 13.61 -9.57 -10.48
N PRO A 171 13.22 -9.18 -11.71
CA PRO A 171 13.67 -7.90 -12.30
C PRO A 171 13.37 -6.66 -11.44
N TYR A 172 12.18 -6.59 -10.84
CA TYR A 172 11.81 -5.49 -9.96
C TYR A 172 12.68 -5.49 -8.70
N LEU A 173 12.80 -6.65 -8.04
CA LEU A 173 13.61 -6.84 -6.84
C LEU A 173 15.08 -6.48 -7.07
N GLY A 174 15.60 -6.78 -8.25
CA GLY A 174 16.95 -6.44 -8.68
C GLY A 174 17.23 -4.94 -8.64
N MET A 175 16.28 -4.10 -9.07
CA MET A 175 16.39 -2.64 -9.01
C MET A 175 16.04 -2.10 -7.63
N ALA A 176 14.91 -2.54 -7.06
CA ALA A 176 14.36 -2.02 -5.82
C ALA A 176 15.33 -2.13 -4.63
N LYS A 177 16.12 -3.21 -4.57
CA LYS A 177 17.13 -3.39 -3.51
C LYS A 177 18.30 -2.40 -3.57
N GLU A 178 18.57 -1.79 -4.73
CA GLU A 178 19.62 -0.78 -4.85
C GLU A 178 19.09 0.60 -4.46
N TRP A 179 17.80 0.87 -4.73
CA TRP A 179 17.21 2.20 -4.56
C TRP A 179 16.56 2.44 -3.20
N PHE A 180 15.73 1.53 -2.68
CA PHE A 180 15.03 1.78 -1.41
C PHE A 180 16.01 1.86 -0.24
N ASP A 181 15.73 2.70 0.75
CA ASP A 181 16.34 2.60 2.08
C ASP A 181 15.35 1.99 3.09
N ILE A 182 15.78 1.69 4.31
CA ILE A 182 14.91 1.10 5.32
C ILE A 182 13.79 2.07 5.72
N ALA A 183 14.05 3.38 5.67
CA ALA A 183 13.04 4.41 5.94
C ALA A 183 11.92 4.40 4.88
N ASP A 184 12.25 4.23 3.59
CA ASP A 184 11.30 4.08 2.49
C ASP A 184 10.39 2.86 2.72
N LEU A 185 11.00 1.71 3.03
CA LEU A 185 10.27 0.47 3.29
C LEU A 185 9.36 0.60 4.52
N LYS A 186 9.81 1.32 5.56
CA LYS A 186 9.01 1.60 6.76
C LYS A 186 7.85 2.55 6.46
N ALA A 187 8.05 3.55 5.60
CA ALA A 187 6.99 4.44 5.16
C ALA A 187 5.90 3.67 4.40
N ILE A 188 6.28 2.74 3.51
CA ILE A 188 5.34 1.84 2.82
C ILE A 188 4.58 0.97 3.84
N ARG A 189 5.29 0.37 4.81
CA ARG A 189 4.67 -0.45 5.87
C ARG A 189 3.60 0.34 6.64
N ASN A 190 3.91 1.58 7.03
CA ASN A 190 3.04 2.41 7.86
C ASN A 190 1.77 2.91 7.14
N ARG A 191 1.77 2.90 5.80
CA ARG A 191 0.62 3.29 4.96
C ARG A 191 -0.13 2.09 4.39
N ARG A 192 0.26 0.87 4.77
CA ARG A 192 -0.32 -0.37 4.28
C ARG A 192 -1.26 -0.97 5.32
N ILE A 193 -2.48 -1.27 4.89
CA ILE A 193 -3.49 -2.02 5.61
C ILE A 193 -3.39 -3.49 5.17
N GLY A 194 -3.35 -4.42 6.11
CA GLY A 194 -3.12 -5.84 5.84
C GLY A 194 -1.64 -6.25 5.83
N ARG A 195 -1.38 -7.54 5.61
CA ARG A 195 -0.06 -8.19 5.71
C ARG A 195 0.54 -8.61 4.37
N GLY A 196 -0.24 -8.60 3.30
CA GLY A 196 0.15 -9.00 1.95
C GLY A 196 0.87 -7.91 1.16
N LYS A 197 1.25 -8.24 -0.07
CA LYS A 197 1.95 -7.33 -0.97
C LYS A 197 1.06 -6.16 -1.42
N ILE A 198 1.65 -5.01 -1.71
CA ILE A 198 0.94 -3.81 -2.21
C ILE A 198 0.63 -3.86 -3.72
N GLY A 199 1.15 -4.85 -4.44
CA GLY A 199 0.92 -5.07 -5.86
C GLY A 199 1.72 -4.15 -6.78
N GLY A 200 1.63 -4.40 -8.09
CA GLY A 200 2.59 -3.88 -9.05
C GLY A 200 2.46 -2.39 -9.36
N LYS A 201 1.22 -1.88 -9.47
CA LYS A 201 1.01 -0.44 -9.69
C LYS A 201 1.64 0.40 -8.58
N ALA A 202 1.40 -0.01 -7.34
CA ALA A 202 1.99 0.63 -6.17
C ALA A 202 3.50 0.43 -6.10
N ALA A 203 4.01 -0.76 -6.40
CA ALA A 203 5.43 -1.07 -6.44
C ALA A 203 6.19 -0.16 -7.43
N GLY A 204 5.74 -0.11 -8.68
CA GLY A 204 6.33 0.75 -9.72
C GLY A 204 6.30 2.23 -9.35
N LEU A 205 5.19 2.71 -8.79
CA LEU A 205 5.07 4.10 -8.33
C LEU A 205 6.06 4.42 -7.21
N MET A 206 6.14 3.59 -6.18
CA MET A 206 7.03 3.82 -5.02
C MET A 206 8.51 3.75 -5.44
N LEU A 207 8.86 2.85 -6.35
CA LEU A 207 10.22 2.78 -6.89
C LEU A 207 10.55 4.03 -7.71
N ALA A 208 9.63 4.49 -8.56
CA ALA A 208 9.83 5.71 -9.36
C ALA A 208 9.99 6.95 -8.48
N GLU A 209 9.15 7.11 -7.46
CA GLU A 209 9.28 8.18 -6.45
C GLU A 209 10.64 8.14 -5.76
N CYS A 210 11.08 6.96 -5.32
CA CYS A 210 12.38 6.79 -4.68
C CYS A 210 13.55 7.15 -5.61
N ILE A 211 13.49 6.74 -6.88
CA ILE A 211 14.51 7.09 -7.88
C ILE A 211 14.56 8.60 -8.06
N LEU A 212 13.42 9.24 -8.33
CA LEU A 212 13.34 10.69 -8.54
C LEU A 212 13.85 11.46 -7.32
N ARG A 213 13.47 11.07 -6.10
CA ARG A 213 13.95 11.71 -4.87
C ARG A 213 15.48 11.66 -4.71
N LYS A 214 16.12 10.60 -5.22
CA LYS A 214 17.56 10.35 -5.04
C LYS A 214 18.42 10.78 -6.22
N SER A 215 17.85 10.85 -7.43
CA SER A 215 18.61 11.11 -8.66
C SER A 215 18.20 12.36 -9.43
N ALA A 216 17.02 12.95 -9.16
CA ALA A 216 16.60 14.16 -9.86
C ALA A 216 17.45 15.36 -9.42
N ASP A 217 17.66 16.30 -10.33
CA ASP A 217 18.23 17.59 -10.00
C ASP A 217 17.30 18.39 -9.06
N PRO A 218 17.84 19.31 -8.24
CA PRO A 218 17.06 20.05 -7.26
C PRO A 218 15.91 20.85 -7.85
N ASP A 219 16.07 21.40 -9.06
CA ASP A 219 15.06 22.23 -9.73
C ASP A 219 13.85 21.38 -10.14
N LEU A 220 14.09 20.22 -10.76
CA LEU A 220 13.06 19.24 -11.05
C LEU A 220 12.38 18.75 -9.78
N LEU A 221 13.16 18.37 -8.76
CA LEU A 221 12.60 17.85 -7.50
C LEU A 221 11.70 18.88 -6.82
N SER A 222 12.05 20.17 -6.87
CA SER A 222 11.24 21.26 -6.32
C SER A 222 9.88 21.43 -7.02
N SER A 223 9.81 21.00 -8.29
CA SER A 223 8.61 21.06 -9.14
C SER A 223 7.74 19.81 -9.04
N LEU A 224 8.25 18.71 -8.48
CA LEU A 224 7.52 17.46 -8.33
C LEU A 224 6.71 17.43 -7.04
N ARG A 225 5.50 16.86 -7.13
CA ARG A 225 4.65 16.55 -5.97
C ARG A 225 4.15 15.12 -6.12
N PHE A 226 4.33 14.33 -5.08
CA PHE A 226 3.86 12.95 -5.04
C PHE A 226 2.56 12.91 -4.21
N PRO A 227 1.47 12.33 -4.75
CA PRO A 227 0.22 12.25 -4.01
C PRO A 227 0.38 11.32 -2.81
N GLN A 228 -0.30 11.66 -1.70
CA GLN A 228 -0.36 10.74 -0.58
C GLN A 228 -1.01 9.43 -1.03
N SER A 229 -0.39 8.32 -0.63
CA SER A 229 -0.75 6.99 -1.11
C SER A 229 -0.86 6.03 0.06
N TRP A 230 -1.92 5.23 0.06
CA TRP A 230 -2.20 4.15 1.00
C TRP A 230 -2.44 2.86 0.22
N PHE A 231 -2.20 1.74 0.88
CA PHE A 231 -2.21 0.43 0.23
C PHE A 231 -3.08 -0.54 1.00
N LEU A 232 -3.96 -1.24 0.30
CA LEU A 232 -4.65 -2.41 0.85
C LEU A 232 -3.93 -3.66 0.33
N GLY A 233 -3.33 -4.43 1.23
CA GLY A 233 -2.55 -5.61 0.90
C GLY A 233 -3.39 -6.68 0.21
N ALA A 234 -2.75 -7.45 -0.67
CA ALA A 234 -3.42 -8.50 -1.44
C ALA A 234 -3.99 -9.66 -0.58
N ASP A 235 -3.60 -9.75 0.69
CA ASP A 235 -4.19 -10.70 1.65
C ASP A 235 -5.63 -10.32 2.04
N VAL A 236 -5.95 -9.03 2.07
CA VAL A 236 -7.29 -8.52 2.41
C VAL A 236 -8.30 -8.98 1.36
N PHE A 237 -7.91 -9.10 0.09
CA PHE A 237 -8.74 -9.67 -0.96
C PHE A 237 -9.20 -11.09 -0.63
N TYR A 238 -8.29 -11.97 -0.20
CA TYR A 238 -8.64 -13.33 0.19
C TYR A 238 -9.46 -13.39 1.46
N GLN A 239 -9.12 -12.57 2.46
CA GLN A 239 -9.90 -12.50 3.69
C GLN A 239 -11.35 -12.08 3.39
N PHE A 240 -11.53 -11.06 2.55
CA PHE A 240 -12.84 -10.62 2.08
C PHE A 240 -13.56 -11.74 1.30
N ALA A 241 -12.91 -12.37 0.33
CA ALA A 241 -13.53 -13.41 -0.47
C ALA A 241 -13.90 -14.64 0.38
N GLN A 242 -13.07 -15.02 1.36
CA GLN A 242 -13.33 -16.14 2.26
C GLN A 242 -14.50 -15.84 3.20
N LEU A 243 -14.50 -14.67 3.85
CA LEU A 243 -15.56 -14.24 4.76
C LEU A 243 -16.93 -14.26 4.08
N ASN A 244 -16.97 -13.83 2.82
CA ASN A 244 -18.19 -13.73 2.02
C ASN A 244 -18.49 -14.98 1.18
N ARG A 245 -17.72 -16.06 1.34
CA ARG A 245 -17.87 -17.32 0.58
C ARG A 245 -17.74 -17.17 -0.95
N LEU A 246 -17.01 -16.16 -1.42
CA LEU A 246 -16.83 -15.82 -2.84
C LEU A 246 -15.68 -16.59 -3.52
N LEU A 247 -14.90 -17.37 -2.76
CA LEU A 247 -13.76 -18.15 -3.29
C LEU A 247 -14.16 -19.15 -4.39
N HIS A 248 -15.43 -19.56 -4.43
CA HIS A 248 -15.94 -20.46 -5.46
C HIS A 248 -15.83 -19.88 -6.88
N PHE A 249 -15.82 -18.55 -7.05
CA PHE A 249 -15.61 -17.91 -8.34
C PHE A 249 -14.18 -18.06 -8.87
N ALA A 250 -13.21 -18.54 -8.08
CA ALA A 250 -11.82 -18.70 -8.54
C ALA A 250 -11.68 -19.61 -9.77
N ASN A 251 -12.59 -20.56 -9.97
CA ASN A 251 -12.59 -21.46 -11.14
C ASN A 251 -13.24 -20.85 -12.39
N GLN A 252 -13.83 -19.65 -12.30
CA GLN A 252 -14.44 -18.93 -13.43
C GLN A 252 -13.49 -18.81 -14.60
N LYS A 253 -12.19 -18.65 -14.28
CA LYS A 253 -11.09 -18.55 -15.23
C LYS A 253 -10.89 -19.78 -16.13
N TYR A 254 -11.60 -20.89 -15.91
CA TYR A 254 -11.57 -22.11 -16.72
C TYR A 254 -12.86 -22.37 -17.52
N LYS A 255 -13.92 -21.58 -17.35
CA LYS A 255 -15.20 -21.76 -18.06
C LYS A 255 -15.17 -21.25 -19.52
N PRO A 256 -16.05 -21.70 -20.41
CA PRO A 256 -16.24 -21.11 -21.74
C PRO A 256 -16.51 -19.59 -21.67
N GLU A 257 -16.15 -18.85 -22.74
CA GLU A 257 -16.31 -17.38 -22.77
C GLU A 257 -17.76 -16.94 -22.55
N ASP A 258 -18.72 -17.60 -23.19
CA ASP A 258 -20.15 -17.25 -23.08
C ASP A 258 -20.66 -17.39 -21.64
N GLU A 259 -20.24 -18.43 -20.92
CA GLU A 259 -20.56 -18.64 -19.50
C GLU A 259 -19.91 -17.56 -18.63
N ILE A 260 -18.64 -17.22 -18.89
CA ILE A 260 -17.94 -16.17 -18.14
C ILE A 260 -18.69 -14.84 -18.24
N ARG A 261 -19.12 -14.48 -19.46
CA ARG A 261 -19.87 -13.24 -19.71
C ARG A 261 -21.26 -13.26 -19.07
N ALA A 262 -21.96 -14.39 -19.16
CA ALA A 262 -23.31 -14.54 -18.62
C ALA A 262 -23.36 -14.46 -17.08
N GLU A 263 -22.36 -15.01 -16.39
CA GLU A 263 -22.33 -15.06 -14.92
C GLU A 263 -21.74 -13.79 -14.28
N PHE A 264 -20.95 -13.01 -15.02
CA PHE A 264 -20.26 -11.83 -14.47
C PHE A 264 -21.19 -10.81 -13.77
N PRO A 265 -22.41 -10.50 -14.26
CA PRO A 265 -23.34 -9.63 -13.55
C PRO A 265 -23.70 -10.13 -12.14
N ALA A 266 -23.87 -11.44 -11.95
CA ALA A 266 -24.15 -12.03 -10.64
C ALA A 266 -22.93 -11.93 -9.71
N ILE A 267 -21.72 -12.11 -10.25
CA ILE A 267 -20.47 -11.93 -9.50
C ILE A 267 -20.36 -10.49 -8.97
N LEU A 268 -20.66 -9.49 -9.81
CA LEU A 268 -20.66 -8.08 -9.38
C LEU A 268 -21.62 -7.83 -8.22
N GLU A 269 -22.82 -8.41 -8.28
CA GLU A 269 -23.82 -8.29 -7.22
C GLU A 269 -23.34 -8.93 -5.92
N ASP A 270 -22.82 -10.15 -5.97
CA ASP A 270 -22.32 -10.88 -4.79
C ASP A 270 -21.15 -10.14 -4.12
N PHE A 271 -20.20 -9.63 -4.90
CA PHE A 271 -19.10 -8.81 -4.37
C PHE A 271 -19.60 -7.51 -3.74
N SER A 272 -20.61 -6.85 -4.32
CA SER A 272 -21.16 -5.59 -3.79
C SER A 272 -21.83 -5.75 -2.42
N ARG A 273 -22.44 -6.92 -2.19
CA ARG A 273 -23.11 -7.31 -0.94
C ARG A 273 -22.13 -7.79 0.14
N GLY A 274 -20.91 -8.18 -0.23
CA GLY A 274 -19.93 -8.67 0.72
C GLY A 274 -19.54 -7.64 1.80
N ALA A 275 -19.23 -8.10 3.00
CA ALA A 275 -18.79 -7.29 4.13
C ALA A 275 -17.28 -7.40 4.34
N PHE A 276 -16.66 -6.31 4.82
CA PHE A 276 -15.27 -6.33 5.27
C PHE A 276 -15.20 -6.71 6.76
N PRO A 277 -14.09 -7.32 7.22
CA PRO A 277 -13.81 -7.43 8.65
C PRO A 277 -13.74 -6.05 9.32
N ASP A 278 -14.19 -5.96 10.58
CA ASP A 278 -14.23 -4.70 11.32
C ASP A 278 -12.85 -4.03 11.42
N GLU A 279 -11.78 -4.80 11.61
CA GLU A 279 -10.39 -4.28 11.64
C GLU A 279 -10.01 -3.53 10.35
N ILE A 280 -10.48 -4.02 9.20
CA ILE A 280 -10.23 -3.38 7.91
C ILE A 280 -11.08 -2.11 7.78
N LEU A 281 -12.34 -2.14 8.22
CA LEU A 281 -13.21 -0.96 8.20
C LEU A 281 -12.68 0.16 9.09
N GLU A 282 -12.20 -0.16 10.29
CA GLU A 282 -11.58 0.83 11.19
C GLU A 282 -10.29 1.40 10.59
N SER A 283 -9.48 0.56 9.94
CA SER A 283 -8.28 1.04 9.22
C SER A 283 -8.63 1.98 8.06
N LEU A 284 -9.71 1.70 7.32
CA LEU A 284 -10.22 2.57 6.25
C LEU A 284 -10.81 3.87 6.80
N ARG A 285 -11.47 3.83 7.97
CA ARG A 285 -11.95 5.03 8.66
C ARG A 285 -10.79 5.95 9.06
N HIS A 286 -9.74 5.39 9.66
CA HIS A 286 -8.51 6.15 9.96
C HIS A 286 -7.81 6.71 8.73
N LEU A 287 -7.89 6.01 7.59
CA LEU A 287 -7.39 6.54 6.31
C LEU A 287 -8.19 7.76 5.90
N LEU A 288 -9.52 7.69 5.92
CA LEU A 288 -10.42 8.81 5.58
C LEU A 288 -10.20 10.01 6.51
N ASP A 289 -10.04 9.78 7.81
CA ASP A 289 -9.73 10.84 8.78
C ASP A 289 -8.44 11.59 8.41
N ARG A 290 -7.43 10.87 7.88
CA ARG A 290 -6.18 11.48 7.42
C ARG A 290 -6.33 12.20 6.07
N ALA A 291 -7.21 11.71 5.19
CA ALA A 291 -7.47 12.33 3.89
C ALA A 291 -8.32 13.62 4.02
N GLY A 292 -9.12 13.73 5.08
CA GLY A 292 -10.05 14.85 5.29
C GLY A 292 -11.10 14.89 4.18
N ASP A 293 -11.37 16.09 3.64
CA ASP A 293 -12.34 16.30 2.55
C ASP A 293 -11.70 16.18 1.15
N SER A 294 -10.47 15.67 1.06
CA SER A 294 -9.78 15.53 -0.21
C SER A 294 -10.41 14.42 -1.04
N PRO A 295 -10.74 14.64 -2.33
CA PRO A 295 -11.19 13.57 -3.20
C PRO A 295 -10.11 12.49 -3.35
N LEU A 296 -10.53 11.23 -3.37
CA LEU A 296 -9.66 10.06 -3.46
C LEU A 296 -9.84 9.33 -4.78
N ILE A 297 -8.82 8.59 -5.19
CA ILE A 297 -8.89 7.60 -6.26
C ILE A 297 -8.48 6.23 -5.74
N VAL A 298 -9.32 5.23 -5.98
CA VAL A 298 -9.12 3.82 -5.63
C VAL A 298 -8.74 3.09 -6.90
N ARG A 299 -7.56 2.47 -6.92
CA ARG A 299 -6.97 1.87 -8.11
C ARG A 299 -6.61 0.42 -7.85
N SER A 300 -6.86 -0.45 -8.82
CA SER A 300 -6.31 -1.80 -8.80
C SER A 300 -4.78 -1.76 -8.70
N SER A 301 -4.19 -2.71 -7.99
CA SER A 301 -2.75 -2.93 -7.97
C SER A 301 -2.53 -4.43 -8.02
N SER A 302 -2.71 -5.02 -9.20
CA SER A 302 -2.52 -6.47 -9.37
C SER A 302 -1.05 -6.84 -9.19
N LEU A 303 -0.79 -8.02 -8.63
CA LEU A 303 0.58 -8.56 -8.57
C LEU A 303 1.15 -8.89 -9.96
N LEU A 304 0.31 -9.06 -10.98
CA LEU A 304 0.74 -9.30 -12.36
C LEU A 304 1.17 -8.01 -13.08
N GLU A 305 0.81 -6.82 -12.59
CA GLU A 305 1.13 -5.53 -13.24
C GLU A 305 2.63 -5.25 -13.35
N ASP A 306 3.47 -5.87 -12.50
CA ASP A 306 4.94 -5.76 -12.54
C ASP A 306 5.62 -6.74 -13.50
N SER A 307 4.85 -7.61 -14.17
CA SER A 307 5.42 -8.65 -15.04
C SER A 307 6.00 -8.03 -16.31
N TYR A 308 7.32 -8.07 -16.43
CA TYR A 308 8.01 -7.55 -17.61
C TYR A 308 7.56 -8.30 -18.87
N GLY A 309 7.12 -7.56 -19.89
CA GLY A 309 6.69 -8.11 -21.18
C GLY A 309 5.17 -8.28 -21.35
N THR A 310 4.37 -8.10 -20.30
CA THR A 310 2.90 -8.11 -20.37
C THR A 310 2.32 -6.84 -19.75
N SER A 311 1.71 -5.98 -20.56
CA SER A 311 1.10 -4.75 -20.06
C SER A 311 -0.36 -5.01 -19.67
N PHE A 312 -0.62 -5.06 -18.37
CA PHE A 312 -1.97 -4.98 -17.80
C PHE A 312 -2.49 -3.54 -17.68
N ALA A 313 -1.74 -2.56 -18.22
CA ALA A 313 -2.11 -1.16 -18.17
C ALA A 313 -3.48 -0.91 -18.83
N GLY A 314 -4.38 -0.28 -18.08
CA GLY A 314 -5.74 0.05 -18.54
C GLY A 314 -6.68 -1.15 -18.68
N LYS A 315 -6.35 -2.31 -18.09
CA LYS A 315 -7.25 -3.48 -18.06
C LYS A 315 -8.13 -3.58 -16.82
N TYR A 316 -7.74 -2.89 -15.75
CA TYR A 316 -8.46 -2.88 -14.49
C TYR A 316 -8.96 -1.49 -14.17
N ASP A 317 -10.12 -1.44 -13.52
CA ASP A 317 -10.83 -0.19 -13.25
C ASP A 317 -10.15 0.64 -12.16
N SER A 318 -10.43 1.95 -12.19
CA SER A 318 -10.15 2.87 -11.09
C SER A 318 -11.41 3.66 -10.79
N TYR A 319 -11.68 3.89 -9.51
CA TYR A 319 -12.91 4.57 -9.06
C TYR A 319 -12.55 5.81 -8.26
N PHE A 320 -13.17 6.93 -8.59
CA PHE A 320 -13.04 8.17 -7.82
C PHE A 320 -14.06 8.18 -6.68
N CYS A 321 -13.59 8.54 -5.49
CA CYS A 321 -14.40 8.77 -4.29
C CYS A 321 -14.30 10.27 -3.96
N PRO A 322 -15.32 11.07 -4.29
CA PRO A 322 -15.25 12.52 -4.11
C PRO A 322 -15.12 12.98 -2.66
N ASN A 323 -15.55 12.13 -1.71
CA ASN A 323 -15.29 12.30 -0.29
C ASN A 323 -15.88 13.60 0.30
N GLN A 324 -17.09 13.99 -0.16
CA GLN A 324 -17.81 15.18 0.28
C GLN A 324 -19.05 14.86 1.14
N GLY A 325 -19.30 13.57 1.45
CA GLY A 325 -20.41 13.12 2.28
C GLY A 325 -20.07 13.11 3.78
N SER A 326 -20.95 12.52 4.60
CA SER A 326 -20.62 12.24 6.01
C SER A 326 -19.51 11.17 6.12
N PRO A 327 -18.80 11.08 7.26
CA PRO A 327 -17.77 10.05 7.46
C PRO A 327 -18.24 8.62 7.16
N GLU A 328 -19.46 8.27 7.56
CA GLU A 328 -20.08 6.96 7.31
C GLU A 328 -20.40 6.75 5.82
N GLN A 329 -20.87 7.81 5.14
CA GLN A 329 -21.16 7.74 3.71
C GLN A 329 -19.86 7.59 2.91
N ASN A 330 -18.83 8.37 3.23
CA ASN A 330 -17.52 8.27 2.57
C ASN A 330 -16.88 6.90 2.81
N LEU A 331 -17.01 6.33 4.02
CA LEU A 331 -16.55 4.97 4.31
C LEU A 331 -17.30 3.93 3.48
N THR A 332 -18.62 4.09 3.36
CA THR A 332 -19.46 3.20 2.53
C THR A 332 -19.05 3.28 1.06
N ASP A 333 -18.90 4.49 0.53
CA ASP A 333 -18.52 4.74 -0.87
C ASP A 333 -17.12 4.19 -1.18
N LEU A 334 -16.16 4.40 -0.27
CA LEU A 334 -14.81 3.84 -0.37
C LEU A 334 -14.83 2.31 -0.35
N ALA A 335 -15.56 1.71 0.59
CA ALA A 335 -15.70 0.25 0.66
C ALA A 335 -16.37 -0.31 -0.61
N GLN A 336 -17.38 0.37 -1.16
CA GLN A 336 -18.02 -0.04 -2.42
C GLN A 336 -17.07 0.06 -3.62
N ALA A 337 -16.24 1.12 -3.71
CA ALA A 337 -15.21 1.23 -4.73
C ALA A 337 -14.20 0.06 -4.66
N ILE A 338 -13.76 -0.30 -3.45
CA ILE A 338 -12.86 -1.44 -3.20
C ILE A 338 -13.52 -2.76 -3.65
N LYS A 339 -14.79 -3.00 -3.31
CA LYS A 339 -15.54 -4.20 -3.74
C LYS A 339 -15.66 -4.31 -5.26
N ARG A 340 -15.91 -3.19 -5.95
CA ARG A 340 -15.97 -3.17 -7.42
C ARG A 340 -14.64 -3.56 -8.04
N ILE A 341 -13.52 -3.08 -7.49
CA ILE A 341 -12.18 -3.48 -7.96
C ILE A 341 -11.94 -4.97 -7.73
N TYR A 342 -12.33 -5.50 -6.57
CA TYR A 342 -12.23 -6.95 -6.31
C TYR A 342 -13.06 -7.78 -7.28
N ALA A 343 -14.28 -7.34 -7.61
CA ALA A 343 -15.10 -8.00 -8.61
C ALA A 343 -14.49 -7.92 -10.02
N SER A 344 -13.77 -6.83 -10.36
CA SER A 344 -13.13 -6.64 -11.67
C SER A 344 -12.08 -7.71 -12.01
N VAL A 345 -11.54 -8.43 -11.02
CA VAL A 345 -10.67 -9.60 -11.22
C VAL A 345 -11.35 -10.67 -12.09
N TYR A 346 -12.68 -10.77 -11.99
CA TYR A 346 -13.51 -11.73 -12.73
C TYR A 346 -14.10 -11.14 -14.00
N ASN A 347 -13.69 -9.93 -14.41
CA ASN A 347 -14.15 -9.33 -15.65
C ASN A 347 -13.78 -10.26 -16.84
N PRO A 348 -14.73 -10.57 -17.73
CA PRO A 348 -14.49 -11.43 -18.89
C PRO A 348 -13.27 -11.00 -19.71
N ASP A 349 -13.11 -9.70 -19.97
CA ASP A 349 -12.03 -9.19 -20.82
C ASP A 349 -10.66 -9.32 -20.14
N VAL A 350 -10.62 -9.25 -18.81
CA VAL A 350 -9.41 -9.51 -18.00
C VAL A 350 -9.06 -10.99 -18.05
N ILE A 351 -10.03 -11.88 -17.82
CA ILE A 351 -9.83 -13.34 -17.86
C ILE A 351 -9.34 -13.79 -19.25
N LEU A 352 -10.01 -13.34 -20.31
CA LEU A 352 -9.66 -13.70 -21.69
C LEU A 352 -8.29 -13.15 -22.10
N TYR A 353 -7.94 -11.93 -21.65
CA TYR A 353 -6.60 -11.40 -21.85
C TYR A 353 -5.55 -12.28 -21.17
N ARG A 354 -5.77 -12.68 -19.91
CA ARG A 354 -4.86 -13.58 -19.18
C ARG A 354 -4.70 -14.93 -19.85
N ARG A 355 -5.78 -15.50 -20.42
CA ARG A 355 -5.71 -16.71 -21.25
C ARG A 355 -4.81 -16.49 -22.46
N LYS A 356 -4.99 -15.38 -23.18
CA LYS A 356 -4.22 -15.05 -24.39
C LYS A 356 -2.72 -14.91 -24.11
N VAL A 357 -2.33 -14.38 -22.96
CA VAL A 357 -0.92 -14.19 -22.58
C VAL A 357 -0.34 -15.33 -21.74
N GLY A 358 -1.08 -16.43 -21.53
CA GLY A 358 -0.59 -17.60 -20.80
C GLY A 358 -0.47 -17.41 -19.28
N LEU A 359 -1.18 -16.44 -18.69
CA LEU A 359 -1.14 -16.11 -17.26
C LEU A 359 -2.41 -16.55 -16.51
N ILE A 360 -3.18 -17.48 -17.08
CA ILE A 360 -4.45 -17.94 -16.50
C ILE A 360 -4.25 -18.78 -15.23
N ASP A 361 -3.21 -19.59 -15.20
CA ASP A 361 -2.89 -20.46 -14.06
C ASP A 361 -2.17 -19.71 -12.94
N TYR A 362 -1.60 -18.54 -13.23
CA TYR A 362 -1.05 -17.68 -12.20
C TYR A 362 -2.17 -17.22 -11.24
N ASP A 363 -1.87 -17.21 -9.96
CA ASP A 363 -2.79 -16.79 -8.92
C ASP A 363 -2.91 -15.26 -8.92
N GLU A 364 -4.05 -14.75 -9.37
CA GLU A 364 -4.28 -13.31 -9.50
C GLU A 364 -4.70 -12.73 -8.17
N ARG A 365 -3.77 -12.01 -7.54
CA ARG A 365 -3.98 -11.37 -6.24
C ARG A 365 -4.14 -9.88 -6.45
N MET A 366 -5.25 -9.34 -5.96
CA MET A 366 -5.58 -7.92 -6.11
C MET A 366 -5.25 -7.15 -4.84
N ALA A 367 -4.17 -6.38 -4.87
CA ALA A 367 -3.98 -5.28 -3.92
C ALA A 367 -4.69 -4.02 -4.42
N ILE A 368 -4.84 -3.02 -3.56
CA ILE A 368 -5.48 -1.75 -3.93
C ILE A 368 -4.57 -0.59 -3.53
N LEU A 369 -4.43 0.36 -4.45
CA LEU A 369 -3.77 1.63 -4.27
C LEU A 369 -4.82 2.72 -4.08
N ILE A 370 -4.84 3.37 -2.93
CA ILE A 370 -5.72 4.50 -2.63
C ILE A 370 -4.85 5.75 -2.60
N GLN A 371 -5.22 6.81 -3.32
CA GLN A 371 -4.43 8.04 -3.39
C GLN A 371 -5.31 9.27 -3.35
N ASP A 372 -4.72 10.39 -2.93
CA ASP A 372 -5.34 11.70 -3.14
C ASP A 372 -5.45 11.98 -4.64
N ALA A 373 -6.67 12.27 -5.10
CA ALA A 373 -6.89 12.76 -6.45
C ALA A 373 -6.26 14.15 -6.59
N GLN A 374 -5.44 14.32 -7.63
CA GLN A 374 -4.75 15.58 -7.87
C GLN A 374 -5.60 16.50 -8.74
N GLY A 375 -5.72 17.76 -8.32
CA GLY A 375 -6.51 18.76 -9.00
C GLY A 375 -6.75 19.97 -8.11
N ARG A 376 -7.61 20.87 -8.58
CA ARG A 376 -8.06 22.02 -7.82
C ARG A 376 -9.55 22.22 -7.98
N ARG A 377 -10.13 22.91 -7.00
CA ARG A 377 -11.54 23.32 -7.04
C ARG A 377 -11.72 24.48 -8.02
N VAL A 378 -12.64 24.31 -8.96
CA VAL A 378 -13.12 25.33 -9.91
C VAL A 378 -14.64 25.37 -9.79
N GLY A 379 -15.16 26.34 -9.03
CA GLY A 379 -16.57 26.40 -8.66
C GLY A 379 -17.01 25.16 -7.86
N SER A 380 -17.97 24.42 -8.39
CA SER A 380 -18.50 23.16 -7.82
C SER A 380 -17.77 21.90 -8.31
N TYR A 381 -16.74 22.08 -9.15
CA TYR A 381 -15.97 20.98 -9.76
C TYR A 381 -14.57 20.88 -9.18
N PHE A 382 -13.99 19.69 -9.23
CA PHE A 382 -12.61 19.40 -8.89
C PHE A 382 -11.94 18.63 -10.04
N LEU A 383 -10.87 19.21 -10.57
CA LEU A 383 -10.15 18.70 -11.73
C LEU A 383 -8.74 19.31 -11.82
N PRO A 384 -7.76 18.62 -12.43
CA PRO A 384 -6.47 19.20 -12.75
C PRO A 384 -6.54 20.03 -14.05
N ASP A 385 -5.58 20.93 -14.21
CA ASP A 385 -5.47 21.78 -15.41
C ASP A 385 -5.01 21.01 -16.64
N ALA A 386 -4.22 19.96 -16.43
CA ALA A 386 -3.86 18.99 -17.44
C ALA A 386 -3.59 17.65 -16.77
N ALA A 387 -3.97 16.57 -17.44
CA ALA A 387 -3.56 15.23 -17.09
C ALA A 387 -3.17 14.47 -18.35
N GLY A 388 -2.37 13.43 -18.22
CA GLY A 388 -1.87 12.74 -19.39
C GLY A 388 -1.08 11.47 -19.12
N VAL A 389 -0.68 10.83 -20.21
CA VAL A 389 0.25 9.69 -20.22
C VAL A 389 1.47 10.08 -21.03
N ALA A 390 2.65 9.82 -20.47
CA ALA A 390 3.94 10.05 -21.09
C ALA A 390 4.59 8.71 -21.48
N PHE A 391 5.29 8.70 -22.61
CA PHE A 391 6.08 7.57 -23.09
C PHE A 391 7.49 8.06 -23.40
N SER A 392 8.50 7.33 -22.91
CA SER A 392 9.91 7.62 -23.22
C SER A 392 10.30 7.32 -24.67
N HIS A 393 9.43 6.65 -25.42
CA HIS A 393 9.59 6.42 -26.85
C HIS A 393 8.31 6.83 -27.56
N ASN A 394 8.43 7.48 -28.72
CA ASN A 394 7.28 7.88 -29.53
C ASN A 394 6.92 6.79 -30.56
N PRO A 395 5.81 6.05 -30.37
CA PRO A 395 5.35 5.08 -31.37
C PRO A 395 4.68 5.75 -32.59
N PHE A 396 4.26 7.01 -32.47
CA PHE A 396 3.51 7.75 -33.49
C PHE A 396 4.39 8.79 -34.18
N ARG A 397 4.92 8.43 -35.35
CA ARG A 397 5.72 9.34 -36.20
C ARG A 397 4.87 9.82 -37.38
N TRP A 398 4.04 10.85 -37.16
CA TRP A 398 3.22 11.46 -38.21
C TRP A 398 3.99 12.44 -39.11
N SER A 399 5.23 12.77 -38.76
CA SER A 399 6.13 13.61 -39.56
C SER A 399 7.55 13.06 -39.50
N PRO A 400 8.33 13.13 -40.60
CA PRO A 400 9.73 12.68 -40.60
C PRO A 400 10.62 13.48 -39.65
N ARG A 401 10.22 14.70 -39.25
CA ARG A 401 10.98 15.53 -38.30
C ARG A 401 10.96 14.97 -36.87
N ILE A 402 9.94 14.20 -36.53
CA ILE A 402 9.78 13.66 -35.17
C ILE A 402 10.86 12.61 -34.91
N ASP A 403 11.68 12.88 -33.90
CA ASP A 403 12.53 11.88 -33.28
C ASP A 403 11.69 10.98 -32.37
N ARG A 404 11.86 9.67 -32.52
CA ARG A 404 11.17 8.66 -31.72
C ARG A 404 11.81 8.44 -30.36
N GLN A 405 13.09 8.76 -30.18
CA GLN A 405 13.83 8.51 -28.94
C GLN A 405 13.54 9.56 -27.86
N GLU A 406 13.04 10.74 -28.25
CA GLU A 406 12.75 11.85 -27.33
C GLU A 406 11.40 11.71 -26.60
N GLY A 407 10.58 10.72 -26.97
CA GLY A 407 9.32 10.43 -26.28
C GLY A 407 8.09 11.22 -26.76
N PHE A 408 6.98 10.99 -26.06
CA PHE A 408 5.64 11.34 -26.51
C PHE A 408 4.66 11.52 -25.35
N LEU A 409 3.77 12.51 -25.42
CA LEU A 409 2.70 12.72 -24.45
C LEU A 409 1.32 12.65 -25.09
N ARG A 410 0.36 12.14 -24.34
CA ARG A 410 -1.07 12.30 -24.58
C ARG A 410 -1.66 13.11 -23.44
N MET A 411 -2.21 14.27 -23.74
CA MET A 411 -2.74 15.19 -22.73
C MET A 411 -4.23 15.45 -22.91
N VAL A 412 -4.89 15.71 -21.79
CA VAL A 412 -6.30 16.12 -21.70
C VAL A 412 -6.45 17.23 -20.67
N TYR A 413 -7.47 18.05 -20.84
CA TYR A 413 -7.99 18.93 -19.79
C TYR A 413 -8.89 18.13 -18.84
N GLY A 414 -8.72 18.31 -17.53
CA GLY A 414 -9.42 17.51 -16.52
C GLY A 414 -8.73 16.17 -16.20
N LEU A 415 -9.46 15.24 -15.57
CA LEU A 415 -8.90 13.99 -15.07
C LEU A 415 -8.33 13.11 -16.19
N GLY A 416 -7.23 12.40 -15.88
CA GLY A 416 -6.43 11.66 -16.86
C GLY A 416 -7.03 10.36 -17.40
N THR A 417 -8.25 9.99 -17.00
CA THR A 417 -8.97 8.79 -17.46
C THR A 417 -9.03 8.73 -19.00
N ARG A 418 -9.36 9.84 -19.65
CA ARG A 418 -9.46 9.96 -21.12
C ARG A 418 -8.11 9.93 -21.84
N ALA A 419 -7.01 10.20 -21.13
CA ALA A 419 -5.67 10.05 -21.72
C ALA A 419 -5.29 8.56 -21.84
N VAL A 420 -5.76 7.74 -20.91
CA VAL A 420 -5.51 6.29 -20.88
C VAL A 420 -6.51 5.56 -21.79
N GLU A 421 -7.81 5.78 -21.56
CA GLU A 421 -8.90 5.12 -22.26
C GLU A 421 -9.22 5.81 -23.59
N ARG A 422 -9.34 5.03 -24.67
CA ARG A 422 -9.82 5.56 -25.95
C ARG A 422 -11.35 5.60 -25.94
N ALA A 423 -11.92 6.69 -25.46
CA ALA A 423 -13.36 6.90 -25.44
C ALA A 423 -13.87 7.46 -26.78
N GLY A 424 -14.14 6.57 -27.75
CA GLY A 424 -14.98 6.86 -28.92
C GLY A 424 -14.58 8.11 -29.73
N GLN A 425 -15.50 9.08 -29.83
CA GLN A 425 -15.40 10.29 -30.69
C GLN A 425 -14.65 11.46 -30.05
N ASP A 426 -13.87 11.23 -28.99
CA ASP A 426 -13.13 12.28 -28.28
C ASP A 426 -11.62 12.09 -28.41
N TYR A 427 -10.88 13.20 -28.45
CA TYR A 427 -9.49 13.21 -28.86
C TYR A 427 -8.58 13.83 -27.80
N THR A 428 -7.43 13.19 -27.59
CA THR A 428 -6.38 13.66 -26.68
C THR A 428 -5.36 14.48 -27.46
N ARG A 429 -4.81 15.54 -26.87
CA ARG A 429 -3.72 16.30 -27.48
C ARG A 429 -2.43 15.46 -27.52
N LEU A 430 -1.96 15.14 -28.72
CA LEU A 430 -0.75 14.34 -28.96
C LEU A 430 0.49 15.25 -29.08
N VAL A 431 1.44 15.16 -28.15
CA VAL A 431 2.65 16.00 -28.14
C VAL A 431 3.88 15.13 -28.39
N ALA A 432 4.56 15.34 -29.52
CA ALA A 432 5.89 14.77 -29.73
C ALA A 432 6.91 15.63 -28.97
N LEU A 433 7.62 15.06 -28.00
CA LEU A 433 8.54 15.84 -27.15
C LEU A 433 9.70 16.45 -27.93
N SER A 434 10.14 15.80 -29.01
CA SER A 434 11.15 16.37 -29.93
C SER A 434 10.66 17.64 -30.64
N HIS A 435 9.35 17.76 -30.89
CA HIS A 435 8.74 18.88 -31.62
C HIS A 435 7.36 19.22 -31.03
N PRO A 436 7.28 19.84 -29.85
CA PRO A 436 6.01 19.98 -29.11
C PRO A 436 4.92 20.76 -29.85
N SER A 437 5.32 21.75 -30.65
CA SER A 437 4.39 22.59 -31.44
C SER A 437 3.88 21.91 -32.71
N LEU A 438 4.44 20.76 -33.09
CA LEU A 438 4.03 20.05 -34.30
C LEU A 438 2.75 19.26 -34.05
N ARG A 439 1.74 19.49 -34.89
CA ARG A 439 0.44 18.81 -34.85
C ARG A 439 0.29 17.81 -36.00
N PRO A 440 -0.45 16.70 -35.81
CA PRO A 440 -0.87 15.85 -36.91
C PRO A 440 -1.96 16.50 -37.77
N GLU A 441 -2.80 17.36 -37.20
CA GLU A 441 -3.83 18.12 -37.92
C GLU A 441 -3.22 19.27 -38.72
N ALA A 442 -3.63 19.42 -39.99
CA ALA A 442 -3.07 20.43 -40.89
C ALA A 442 -3.95 21.69 -41.01
N THR A 443 -5.27 21.54 -40.86
CA THR A 443 -6.25 22.64 -41.03
C THR A 443 -6.95 23.00 -39.73
N ALA A 444 -7.46 24.23 -39.64
CA ALA A 444 -8.25 24.70 -38.48
C ALA A 444 -9.47 23.82 -38.20
N SER A 445 -10.16 23.37 -39.26
CA SER A 445 -11.33 22.50 -39.15
C SER A 445 -10.98 21.10 -38.65
N GLU A 446 -9.81 20.58 -39.02
CA GLU A 446 -9.27 19.33 -38.44
C GLU A 446 -8.90 19.50 -36.97
N ILE A 447 -8.24 20.61 -36.60
CA ILE A 447 -7.92 20.91 -35.19
C ILE A 447 -9.19 20.93 -34.35
N ARG A 448 -10.26 21.60 -34.83
CA ARG A 448 -11.57 21.58 -34.14
C ARG A 448 -12.17 20.18 -34.06
N ARG A 449 -12.13 19.44 -35.18
CA ARG A 449 -12.73 18.10 -35.25
C ARG A 449 -12.04 17.10 -34.32
N TYR A 450 -10.72 17.14 -34.26
CA TYR A 450 -9.85 16.23 -33.51
C TYR A 450 -9.37 16.82 -32.17
N SER A 451 -10.19 17.66 -31.56
CA SER A 451 -9.97 18.23 -30.23
C SER A 451 -10.80 17.52 -29.16
N GLN A 452 -10.40 17.72 -27.90
CA GLN A 452 -11.16 17.23 -26.76
C GLN A 452 -12.49 17.98 -26.64
N ARG A 453 -13.58 17.23 -26.46
CA ARG A 453 -14.95 17.73 -26.31
C ARG A 453 -15.56 17.41 -24.96
N LEU A 454 -15.11 16.34 -24.31
CA LEU A 454 -15.64 15.92 -23.01
C LEU A 454 -14.54 16.02 -21.95
N VAL A 455 -14.92 16.44 -20.75
CA VAL A 455 -14.03 16.65 -19.61
C VAL A 455 -14.50 15.74 -18.47
N ASP A 456 -13.59 14.89 -18.01
CA ASP A 456 -13.80 14.08 -16.82
C ASP A 456 -13.40 14.89 -15.58
N LEU A 457 -14.29 14.97 -14.60
CA LEU A 457 -14.12 15.77 -13.39
C LEU A 457 -14.88 15.17 -12.20
N ILE A 458 -14.59 15.67 -11.00
CA ILE A 458 -15.36 15.38 -9.80
C ILE A 458 -16.32 16.54 -9.53
N HIS A 459 -17.62 16.28 -9.47
CA HIS A 459 -18.61 17.25 -9.03
C HIS A 459 -18.77 17.15 -7.52
N LEU A 460 -18.26 18.16 -6.81
CA LEU A 460 -18.14 18.12 -5.34
C LEU A 460 -19.52 18.11 -4.66
N GLU A 461 -20.42 19.01 -5.05
CA GLU A 461 -21.77 19.09 -4.45
C GLU A 461 -22.63 17.85 -4.74
N ALA A 462 -22.53 17.30 -5.95
CA ALA A 462 -23.21 16.06 -6.31
C ALA A 462 -22.47 14.81 -5.82
N ASN A 463 -21.34 14.97 -5.11
CA ASN A 463 -20.46 13.91 -4.59
C ASN A 463 -20.21 12.77 -5.60
N THR A 464 -20.01 13.10 -6.89
CA THR A 464 -19.92 12.11 -7.98
C THR A 464 -18.87 12.47 -9.04
N PHE A 465 -18.25 11.45 -9.63
CA PHE A 465 -17.51 11.60 -10.89
C PHE A 465 -18.48 11.87 -12.04
N LYS A 466 -18.15 12.82 -12.92
CA LYS A 466 -18.95 13.16 -14.10
C LYS A 466 -18.08 13.42 -15.32
N THR A 467 -18.65 13.12 -16.48
CA THR A 467 -18.13 13.53 -17.79
C THR A 467 -19.08 14.59 -18.34
N LEU A 468 -18.57 15.80 -18.58
CA LEU A 468 -19.35 16.94 -19.05
C LEU A 468 -18.75 17.53 -20.34
N PRO A 469 -19.56 18.16 -21.21
CA PRO A 469 -19.04 18.90 -22.36
C PRO A 469 -18.08 20.01 -21.95
N ALA A 470 -16.97 20.15 -22.68
CA ALA A 470 -15.97 21.19 -22.41
C ALA A 470 -16.57 22.60 -22.49
N SER A 471 -17.56 22.82 -23.35
CA SER A 471 -18.32 24.07 -23.49
C SER A 471 -19.01 24.52 -22.21
N ASP A 472 -19.38 23.57 -21.34
CA ASP A 472 -20.17 23.81 -20.13
C ASP A 472 -19.26 24.13 -18.93
N ILE A 473 -17.97 23.80 -19.05
CA ILE A 473 -16.97 23.93 -17.99
C ILE A 473 -16.00 25.07 -18.25
N LEU A 474 -15.65 25.30 -19.52
CA LEU A 474 -14.69 26.32 -19.93
C LEU A 474 -15.37 27.69 -19.99
N GLY A 475 -14.82 28.65 -19.27
CA GLY A 475 -15.29 30.02 -19.28
C GLY A 475 -14.29 30.99 -18.64
N PRO A 476 -14.64 32.28 -18.50
CA PRO A 476 -13.73 33.29 -17.95
C PRO A 476 -13.19 32.98 -16.55
N GLY A 477 -13.91 32.17 -15.75
CA GLY A 477 -13.49 31.71 -14.43
C GLY A 477 -12.53 30.51 -14.44
N THR A 478 -12.29 29.88 -15.58
CA THR A 478 -11.35 28.77 -15.71
C THR A 478 -9.92 29.31 -15.57
N PRO A 479 -9.17 28.90 -14.55
CA PRO A 479 -7.87 29.50 -14.36
C PRO A 479 -6.86 28.92 -15.37
N GLY A 480 -5.97 29.77 -15.88
CA GLY A 480 -5.05 29.37 -16.95
C GLY A 480 -5.71 29.14 -18.31
N LEU A 481 -6.96 29.57 -18.53
CA LEU A 481 -7.73 29.30 -19.77
C LEU A 481 -6.93 29.54 -21.06
N ARG A 482 -6.16 30.64 -21.12
CA ARG A 482 -5.36 31.01 -22.31
C ARG A 482 -4.28 29.99 -22.69
N ALA A 483 -3.83 29.17 -21.74
CA ALA A 483 -2.87 28.10 -21.97
C ALA A 483 -3.53 26.77 -22.35
N ILE A 484 -4.85 26.65 -22.15
CA ILE A 484 -5.61 25.41 -22.35
C ILE A 484 -6.35 25.44 -23.70
N VAL A 485 -6.84 26.61 -24.10
CA VAL A 485 -7.75 26.73 -25.25
C VAL A 485 -7.32 27.76 -26.28
N GLN A 486 -7.70 27.51 -27.52
CA GLN A 486 -7.70 28.47 -28.61
C GLN A 486 -9.14 28.71 -29.09
N ARG A 487 -9.37 29.84 -29.75
CA ARG A 487 -10.68 30.22 -30.29
C ARG A 487 -10.79 29.84 -31.77
N PHE A 488 -11.91 29.24 -32.16
CA PHE A 488 -12.22 28.96 -33.56
C PHE A 488 -13.20 29.98 -34.12
N GLU A 489 -12.75 30.76 -35.10
CA GLU A 489 -13.58 31.73 -35.81
C GLU A 489 -13.15 31.85 -37.27
N GLN A 490 -14.13 31.94 -38.18
CA GLN A 490 -13.89 32.15 -39.62
C GLN A 490 -12.89 31.15 -40.24
N ASP A 491 -13.00 29.86 -39.87
CA ASP A 491 -12.08 28.79 -40.30
C ASP A 491 -10.60 29.01 -39.90
N GLU A 492 -10.36 29.79 -38.84
CA GLU A 492 -9.04 29.97 -38.23
C GLU A 492 -9.06 29.62 -36.74
N VAL A 493 -7.92 29.13 -36.25
CA VAL A 493 -7.65 28.93 -34.81
C VAL A 493 -6.78 30.07 -34.33
N ARG A 494 -7.26 30.84 -33.36
CA ARG A 494 -6.58 32.04 -32.83
C ARG A 494 -6.34 31.93 -31.33
N GLU A 495 -5.23 32.48 -30.87
CA GLU A 495 -4.92 32.58 -29.45
C GLU A 495 -5.84 33.60 -28.74
N LEU A 496 -6.12 33.34 -27.46
CA LEU A 496 -6.86 34.27 -26.61
C LEU A 496 -5.95 35.39 -26.09
N VAL A 497 -5.93 36.52 -26.80
CA VAL A 497 -5.16 37.71 -26.40
C VAL A 497 -5.76 38.39 -25.15
N SER A 498 -7.09 38.37 -25.02
CA SER A 498 -7.84 38.87 -23.87
C SER A 498 -8.98 37.92 -23.49
N LEU A 499 -9.52 38.05 -22.28
CA LEU A 499 -10.68 37.28 -21.81
C LEU A 499 -11.94 38.15 -21.97
N PRO A 500 -12.68 38.05 -23.09
CA PRO A 500 -13.91 38.82 -23.24
C PRO A 500 -14.95 38.35 -22.21
N PRO A 501 -15.75 39.28 -21.65
CA PRO A 501 -16.75 38.93 -20.63
C PRO A 501 -17.86 37.99 -21.14
N ASN A 502 -18.12 37.98 -22.46
CA ASN A 502 -19.12 37.14 -23.11
C ASN A 502 -18.48 35.96 -23.90
N LEU A 503 -17.40 35.38 -23.37
CA LEU A 503 -16.74 34.24 -24.02
C LEU A 503 -17.66 33.01 -24.02
N ALA A 504 -18.26 32.70 -25.16
CA ALA A 504 -19.07 31.49 -25.33
C ALA A 504 -18.16 30.25 -25.44
N GLY A 505 -18.40 29.25 -24.59
CA GLY A 505 -17.62 28.01 -24.56
C GLY A 505 -17.65 27.22 -25.87
N GLU A 506 -18.69 27.39 -26.70
CA GLU A 506 -18.88 26.68 -27.98
C GLU A 506 -17.81 26.96 -29.04
N ASN A 507 -17.14 28.12 -28.95
CA ASN A 507 -16.07 28.52 -29.87
C ASN A 507 -14.66 28.25 -29.30
N LEU A 508 -14.56 27.66 -28.11
CA LEU A 508 -13.30 27.29 -27.48
C LEU A 508 -12.93 25.86 -27.85
N ILE A 509 -11.69 25.67 -28.26
CA ILE A 509 -11.09 24.38 -28.57
C ILE A 509 -9.98 24.13 -27.56
N ILE A 510 -9.98 22.96 -26.91
CA ILE A 510 -8.84 22.51 -26.10
C ILE A 510 -7.71 22.10 -27.05
N THR A 511 -6.52 22.69 -26.90
CA THR A 511 -5.45 22.59 -27.91
C THR A 511 -4.09 22.27 -27.36
#